data_AF-A0A6N9CB57-F1
#
_entry.id   AF-A0A6N9CB57-F1
#
_cell.length_a   1.000
_cell.length_b   1.000
_cell.length_c   1.000
_cell.angle_alpha   90.00
_cell.angle_beta   90.00
_cell.angle_gamma   90.00
#
_symmetry.space_group_name_H-M   'P 1'
#
loop_
_entity.id
_entity.type
_entity.pdbx_description
1 polymer ?
#
loop_
_entity_poly.entity_id
_entity_poly.type
_entity_poly.pdbx_seq_one_letter_code
_entity_poly.pdbx_strand_id
1 'polypeptide(L)'
;MLSLLFVIGCDRTDESLRQSEELIRSGRHDEAVALLAQVIANDDRNPKARILIAQAHEALENYDRAIPQFKAAIRLYVAQPEDRAMARLQLAKIYLRLGVRKEGVNQLRAIVHSTSDNAVIQQVAGLVSDAYQVVQITKGNPDNYSPNFSPDGKQIAFASSRLGNSEIYLMDVNGSNLRQITFTPDFNEDTPRFLGDSRYIVHSREPKSAGEIHIVLQSDGTTPVYTGLYATHLDREVTHELLPLGLGVRAPSTPLFPPLAGGLRGGWKRVVYEASRNRTLDLYLLDLNDVDLENMGGSIIVPIPITDSEADEGSSTFFPDGERLAFVSAGPEGTGPRRVAPGRSKPLHQIYTINVDGSDEKHLNPNPYDCYSPVIAPDGKTIAFVSGRMDDIEIYLMDIDGTNERRITNGIGVSVQPAFSPDGKKLAFVSDRSGTLQIYLMFFDQPVTRDILIQHLQGE
;
A
#
# COMPACT_ATOMS: atom_id res chain seq x y z
N MET A 1 70.11 -3.51 9.64
CA MET A 1 68.92 -3.84 10.45
C MET A 1 67.90 -2.73 10.23
N LEU A 2 66.94 -2.92 9.32
CA LEU A 2 65.54 -2.49 9.44
C LEU A 2 64.79 -2.73 8.12
N SER A 3 63.59 -3.30 8.28
CA SER A 3 62.37 -3.02 7.51
C SER A 3 62.30 -3.43 6.05
N LEU A 4 61.52 -4.49 5.78
CA LEU A 4 60.34 -4.39 4.90
C LEU A 4 59.51 -5.69 5.05
N LEU A 5 58.42 -5.62 5.81
CA LEU A 5 57.33 -6.58 5.80
C LEU A 5 56.07 -5.77 6.07
N PHE A 6 54.98 -6.12 5.37
CA PHE A 6 53.65 -5.50 5.25
C PHE A 6 53.40 -4.83 3.90
N VAL A 7 52.36 -5.34 3.21
CA VAL A 7 51.42 -4.69 2.24
C VAL A 7 50.80 -5.69 1.24
N ILE A 8 51.16 -6.98 1.20
CA ILE A 8 50.58 -7.94 0.20
C ILE A 8 49.21 -8.53 0.60
N GLY A 9 48.78 -8.38 1.87
CA GLY A 9 47.57 -9.04 2.39
C GLY A 9 46.24 -8.30 2.17
N CYS A 10 46.20 -6.97 2.26
CA CYS A 10 44.94 -6.20 2.24
C CYS A 10 44.26 -6.21 0.86
N ASP A 11 45.04 -6.18 -0.21
CA ASP A 11 44.52 -5.98 -1.57
C ASP A 11 43.65 -7.15 -2.06
N ARG A 12 44.02 -8.39 -1.69
CA ARG A 12 43.28 -9.60 -2.08
C ARG A 12 41.97 -9.80 -1.32
N THR A 13 41.94 -9.40 -0.04
CA THR A 13 40.72 -9.52 0.77
C THR A 13 39.66 -8.54 0.30
N ASP A 14 40.05 -7.29 0.00
CA ASP A 14 39.13 -6.27 -0.52
C ASP A 14 38.59 -6.65 -1.90
N GLU A 15 39.42 -7.23 -2.77
CA GLU A 15 38.99 -7.78 -4.06
C GLU A 15 37.94 -8.90 -3.89
N SER A 16 38.20 -9.84 -2.96
CA SER A 16 37.29 -10.96 -2.67
C SER A 16 35.95 -10.49 -2.11
N LEU A 17 35.94 -9.46 -1.25
CA LEU A 17 34.72 -8.86 -0.73
C LEU A 17 33.91 -8.18 -1.83
N ARG A 18 34.57 -7.40 -2.70
CA ARG A 18 33.91 -6.73 -3.83
C ARG A 18 33.30 -7.73 -4.81
N GLN A 19 34.02 -8.80 -5.14
CA GLN A 19 33.52 -9.89 -5.99
C GLN A 19 32.31 -10.59 -5.34
N SER A 20 32.35 -10.81 -4.02
CA SER A 20 31.23 -11.42 -3.29
C SER A 20 29.97 -10.57 -3.34
N GLU A 21 30.08 -9.24 -3.22
CA GLU A 21 28.94 -8.32 -3.38
C GLU A 21 28.32 -8.39 -4.78
N GLU A 22 29.14 -8.53 -5.82
CA GLU A 22 28.67 -8.66 -7.21
C GLU A 22 27.96 -10.00 -7.43
N LEU A 23 28.49 -11.09 -6.86
CA LEU A 23 27.84 -12.40 -6.87
C LEU A 23 26.47 -12.36 -6.17
N ILE A 24 26.38 -11.70 -5.02
CA ILE A 24 25.10 -11.51 -4.31
C ILE A 24 24.13 -10.70 -5.16
N ARG A 25 24.57 -9.57 -5.74
CA ARG A 25 23.73 -8.72 -6.60
C ARG A 25 23.24 -9.43 -7.87
N SER A 26 23.98 -10.40 -8.37
CA SER A 26 23.62 -11.20 -9.55
C SER A 26 22.86 -12.49 -9.24
N GLY A 27 22.46 -12.72 -7.97
CA GLY A 27 21.71 -13.91 -7.56
C GLY A 27 22.55 -15.18 -7.42
N ARG A 28 23.88 -15.09 -7.55
CA ARG A 28 24.83 -16.22 -7.47
C ARG A 28 25.26 -16.48 -6.02
N HIS A 29 24.28 -16.70 -5.16
CA HIS A 29 24.47 -16.72 -3.70
C HIS A 29 25.36 -17.88 -3.23
N ASP A 30 25.27 -19.08 -3.82
CA ASP A 30 26.12 -20.22 -3.45
C ASP A 30 27.61 -19.95 -3.70
N GLU A 31 27.93 -19.28 -4.81
CA GLU A 31 29.30 -18.90 -5.13
C GLU A 31 29.83 -17.82 -4.19
N ALA A 32 28.97 -16.85 -3.82
CA ALA A 32 29.31 -15.87 -2.80
C ALA A 32 29.61 -16.53 -1.45
N VAL A 33 28.79 -17.52 -1.03
CA VAL A 33 29.03 -18.28 0.20
C VAL A 33 30.39 -18.98 0.16
N ALA A 34 30.72 -19.66 -0.95
CA ALA A 34 31.99 -20.36 -1.09
C ALA A 34 33.20 -19.42 -0.98
N LEU A 35 33.13 -18.27 -1.65
CA LEU A 35 34.19 -17.25 -1.62
C LEU A 35 34.34 -16.62 -0.23
N LEU A 36 33.23 -16.23 0.40
CA LEU A 36 33.22 -15.60 1.72
C LEU A 36 33.64 -16.56 2.83
N ALA A 37 33.37 -17.86 2.69
CA ALA A 37 33.86 -18.87 3.62
C ALA A 37 35.39 -18.91 3.65
N GLN A 38 36.05 -18.72 2.51
CA GLN A 38 37.52 -18.63 2.45
C GLN A 38 38.03 -17.34 3.10
N VAL A 39 37.35 -16.20 2.85
CA VAL A 39 37.69 -14.93 3.50
C VAL A 39 37.62 -15.05 5.02
N ILE A 40 36.55 -15.63 5.54
CA ILE A 40 36.34 -15.82 6.99
C ILE A 40 37.30 -16.85 7.59
N ALA A 41 37.71 -17.87 6.83
CA ALA A 41 38.72 -18.81 7.28
C ALA A 41 40.10 -18.14 7.46
N ASN A 42 40.40 -17.12 6.65
CA ASN A 42 41.64 -16.36 6.73
C ASN A 42 41.58 -15.22 7.77
N ASP A 43 40.43 -14.56 7.91
CA ASP A 43 40.17 -13.50 8.89
C ASP A 43 38.77 -13.65 9.49
N ASP A 44 38.69 -14.34 10.62
CA ASP A 44 37.42 -14.65 11.29
C ASP A 44 36.78 -13.43 11.98
N ARG A 45 37.53 -12.33 12.10
CA ARG A 45 37.14 -11.07 12.73
C ARG A 45 36.70 -10.01 11.74
N ASN A 46 36.62 -10.32 10.45
CA ASN A 46 36.12 -9.39 9.45
C ASN A 46 34.59 -9.23 9.53
N PRO A 47 34.05 -8.11 10.03
CA PRO A 47 32.61 -7.97 10.22
C PRO A 47 31.85 -7.87 8.89
N LYS A 48 32.47 -7.27 7.85
CA LYS A 48 31.85 -7.13 6.53
C LYS A 48 31.69 -8.48 5.84
N ALA A 49 32.71 -9.34 5.91
CA ALA A 49 32.63 -10.72 5.40
C ALA A 49 31.50 -11.50 6.09
N ARG A 50 31.35 -11.34 7.42
CA ARG A 50 30.28 -11.96 8.22
C ARG A 50 28.89 -11.49 7.79
N ILE A 51 28.71 -10.21 7.45
CA ILE A 51 27.43 -9.69 6.94
C ILE A 51 27.13 -10.26 5.57
N LEU A 52 28.07 -10.18 4.63
CA LEU A 52 27.85 -10.63 3.25
C LEU A 52 27.50 -12.13 3.22
N ILE A 53 28.17 -12.96 4.03
CA ILE A 53 27.88 -14.40 4.04
C ILE A 53 26.54 -14.68 4.69
N ALA A 54 26.15 -13.88 5.69
CA ALA A 54 24.84 -13.98 6.32
C ALA A 54 23.72 -13.65 5.32
N GLN A 55 23.89 -12.58 4.54
CA GLN A 55 22.95 -12.18 3.47
C GLN A 55 22.85 -13.23 2.38
N ALA A 56 23.98 -13.82 1.96
CA ALA A 56 23.97 -14.89 0.97
C ALA A 56 23.24 -16.14 1.50
N HIS A 57 23.43 -16.51 2.77
CA HIS A 57 22.67 -17.59 3.40
C HIS A 57 21.18 -17.25 3.55
N GLU A 58 20.84 -16.01 3.90
CA GLU A 58 19.45 -15.56 4.00
C GLU A 58 18.73 -15.65 2.65
N ALA A 59 19.38 -15.22 1.56
CA ALA A 59 18.84 -15.30 0.21
C ALA A 59 18.61 -16.75 -0.27
N LEU A 60 19.34 -17.71 0.32
CA LEU A 60 19.16 -19.14 0.11
C LEU A 60 18.21 -19.79 1.15
N GLU A 61 17.53 -18.99 1.97
CA GLU A 61 16.65 -19.42 3.07
C GLU A 61 17.33 -20.30 4.14
N ASN A 62 18.66 -20.29 4.21
CA ASN A 62 19.48 -21.04 5.17
C ASN A 62 19.65 -20.25 6.48
N TYR A 63 18.55 -19.97 7.17
CA TYR A 63 18.52 -19.10 8.36
C TYR A 63 19.36 -19.62 9.54
N ASP A 64 19.48 -20.95 9.69
CA ASP A 64 20.33 -21.62 10.67
C ASP A 64 21.81 -21.23 10.52
N ARG A 65 22.24 -20.98 9.28
CA ARG A 65 23.60 -20.52 8.95
C ARG A 65 23.72 -19.00 8.95
N ALA A 66 22.68 -18.26 8.56
CA ALA A 66 22.71 -16.80 8.52
C ALA A 66 22.77 -16.17 9.92
N ILE A 67 21.94 -16.63 10.86
CA ILE A 67 21.78 -16.04 12.19
C ILE A 67 23.11 -15.98 12.98
N PRO A 68 23.92 -17.06 13.07
CA PRO A 68 25.21 -17.01 13.75
C PRO A 68 26.18 -15.98 13.17
N GLN A 69 26.14 -15.75 11.85
CA GLN A 69 27.02 -14.82 11.16
C GLN A 69 26.63 -13.36 11.45
N PHE A 70 25.34 -13.03 11.44
CA PHE A 70 24.86 -11.71 11.90
C PHE A 70 25.25 -11.46 13.36
N LYS A 71 25.07 -12.44 14.25
CA LYS A 71 25.48 -12.33 15.66
C LYS A 71 26.99 -12.11 15.82
N ALA A 72 27.81 -12.74 14.97
CA ALA A 72 29.25 -12.51 14.95
C ALA A 72 29.58 -11.08 14.49
N ALA A 73 29.00 -10.62 13.38
CA ALA A 73 29.19 -9.26 12.87
C ALA A 73 28.80 -8.18 13.90
N ILE A 74 27.65 -8.32 14.57
CA ILE A 74 27.17 -7.38 15.61
C ILE A 74 28.14 -7.26 16.79
N ARG A 75 28.86 -8.34 17.12
CA ARG A 75 29.90 -8.35 18.16
C ARG A 75 31.20 -7.69 17.71
N LEU A 76 31.45 -7.64 16.39
CA LEU A 76 32.66 -7.08 15.80
C LEU A 76 32.51 -5.58 15.47
N TYR A 77 31.32 -5.11 15.09
CA TYR A 77 31.02 -3.69 14.80
C TYR A 77 30.93 -2.78 16.04
N VAL A 78 31.73 -3.01 17.09
CA VAL A 78 31.66 -2.20 18.33
C VAL A 78 31.99 -0.73 18.06
N ALA A 79 32.95 -0.46 17.18
CA ALA A 79 33.38 0.89 16.81
C ALA A 79 32.59 1.50 15.64
N GLN A 80 31.60 0.79 15.10
CA GLN A 80 30.80 1.19 13.93
C GLN A 80 29.31 1.07 14.28
N PRO A 81 28.76 2.02 15.05
CA PRO A 81 27.41 1.91 15.62
C PRO A 81 26.31 1.83 14.54
N GLU A 82 26.49 2.50 13.40
CA GLU A 82 25.56 2.47 12.27
C GLU A 82 25.51 1.10 11.61
N ASP A 83 26.66 0.54 11.22
CA ASP A 83 26.77 -0.83 10.68
C ASP A 83 26.23 -1.87 11.66
N ARG A 84 26.50 -1.67 12.97
CA ARG A 84 25.96 -2.52 14.03
C ARG A 84 24.44 -2.45 14.11
N ALA A 85 23.86 -1.26 13.99
CA ALA A 85 22.41 -1.08 13.99
C ALA A 85 21.77 -1.76 12.77
N MET A 86 22.36 -1.61 11.58
CA MET A 86 21.89 -2.27 10.37
C MET A 86 21.99 -3.80 10.46
N ALA A 87 23.08 -4.33 11.00
CA ALA A 87 23.23 -5.76 11.26
C ALA A 87 22.17 -6.30 12.23
N ARG A 88 21.86 -5.54 13.30
CA ARG A 88 20.76 -5.88 14.23
C ARG A 88 19.41 -5.83 13.55
N LEU A 89 19.20 -4.88 12.65
CA LEU A 89 17.92 -4.69 11.96
C LEU A 89 17.64 -5.88 11.03
N GLN A 90 18.64 -6.33 10.28
CA GLN A 90 18.52 -7.54 9.44
C GLN A 90 18.28 -8.78 10.29
N LEU A 91 19.02 -8.95 11.40
CA LEU A 91 18.79 -10.06 12.33
C LEU A 91 17.38 -10.02 12.94
N ALA A 92 16.86 -8.84 13.27
CA ALA A 92 15.50 -8.66 13.78
C ALA A 92 14.47 -9.13 12.74
N LYS A 93 14.61 -8.71 11.47
CA LYS A 93 13.73 -9.11 10.36
C LYS A 93 13.68 -10.63 10.21
N ILE A 94 14.83 -11.31 10.28
CA ILE A 94 14.88 -12.78 10.24
C ILE A 94 14.12 -13.39 11.42
N TYR A 95 14.34 -12.89 12.65
CA TYR A 95 13.62 -13.42 13.81
C TYR A 95 12.11 -13.24 13.73
N LEU A 96 11.66 -12.07 13.31
CA LEU A 96 10.24 -11.79 13.10
C LEU A 96 9.66 -12.72 12.02
N ARG A 97 10.37 -12.92 10.91
CA ARG A 97 9.97 -13.85 9.84
C ARG A 97 9.82 -15.30 10.33
N LEU A 98 10.69 -15.74 11.24
CA LEU A 98 10.65 -17.09 11.82
C LEU A 98 9.65 -17.23 12.99
N GLY A 99 8.89 -16.17 13.32
CA GLY A 99 7.97 -16.17 14.47
C GLY A 99 8.65 -16.10 15.83
N VAL A 100 9.96 -15.85 15.86
CA VAL A 100 10.79 -15.79 17.08
C VAL A 100 10.76 -14.35 17.63
N ARG A 101 9.56 -13.88 17.99
CA ARG A 101 9.26 -12.46 18.24
C ARG A 101 10.11 -11.83 19.33
N LYS A 102 10.29 -12.52 20.47
CA LYS A 102 11.04 -12.01 21.62
C LYS A 102 12.48 -11.63 21.23
N GLU A 103 13.15 -12.47 20.46
CA GLU A 103 14.53 -12.24 19.99
C GLU A 103 14.60 -11.10 18.98
N GLY A 104 13.59 -11.00 18.09
CA GLY A 104 13.44 -9.88 17.15
C GLY A 104 13.29 -8.55 17.88
N VAL A 105 12.32 -8.46 18.79
CA VAL A 105 12.05 -7.28 19.64
C VAL A 105 13.28 -6.89 20.47
N ASN A 106 14.03 -7.87 21.00
CA ASN A 106 15.28 -7.58 21.71
C ASN A 106 16.35 -6.92 20.82
N GLN A 107 16.44 -7.27 19.53
CA GLN A 107 17.34 -6.58 18.60
C GLN A 107 16.87 -5.15 18.33
N LEU A 108 15.56 -4.96 18.09
CA LEU A 108 14.97 -3.63 17.85
C LEU A 108 15.13 -2.71 19.05
N ARG A 109 14.90 -3.23 20.27
CA ARG A 109 15.15 -2.50 21.52
C ARG A 109 16.60 -2.06 21.62
N ALA A 110 17.55 -2.93 21.27
CA ALA A 110 18.96 -2.56 21.25
C ALA A 110 19.27 -1.43 20.24
N ILE A 111 18.63 -1.45 19.06
CA ILE A 111 18.79 -0.41 18.03
C ILE A 111 18.30 0.95 18.53
N VAL A 112 17.05 1.03 19.01
CA VAL A 112 16.48 2.32 19.44
C VAL A 112 17.26 2.92 20.61
N HIS A 113 17.91 2.11 21.44
CA HIS A 113 18.78 2.61 22.51
C HIS A 113 20.18 3.03 22.03
N SER A 114 20.64 2.58 20.85
CA SER A 114 22.01 2.79 20.37
C SER A 114 22.18 3.81 19.24
N THR A 115 21.11 4.23 18.55
CA THR A 115 21.20 5.22 17.47
C THR A 115 20.12 6.31 17.59
N SER A 116 20.42 7.47 17.03
CA SER A 116 19.49 8.58 16.79
C SER A 116 19.25 8.85 15.30
N ASP A 117 19.75 7.97 14.42
CA ASP A 117 19.50 8.08 12.98
C ASP A 117 18.02 7.86 12.67
N ASN A 118 17.35 8.91 12.20
CA ASN A 118 15.93 8.88 11.87
C ASN A 118 15.60 7.82 10.82
N ALA A 119 16.45 7.58 9.81
CA ALA A 119 16.17 6.58 8.79
C ALA A 119 16.13 5.16 9.38
N VAL A 120 17.02 4.85 10.31
CA VAL A 120 17.02 3.57 11.04
C VAL A 120 15.82 3.48 11.98
N ILE A 121 15.50 4.55 12.70
CA ILE A 121 14.32 4.62 13.59
C ILE A 121 13.02 4.38 12.81
N GLN A 122 12.87 4.96 11.62
CA GLN A 122 11.70 4.71 10.76
C GLN A 122 11.63 3.28 10.27
N GLN A 123 12.76 2.64 9.97
CA GLN A 123 12.78 1.21 9.65
C GLN A 123 12.41 0.33 10.84
N VAL A 124 12.81 0.70 12.06
CA VAL A 124 12.35 -0.01 13.27
C VAL A 124 10.85 0.19 13.46
N ALA A 125 10.35 1.42 13.34
CA ALA A 125 8.94 1.73 13.45
C ALA A 125 8.14 0.82 12.53
N GLY A 126 8.42 0.80 11.22
CA GLY A 126 7.71 -0.05 10.26
C GLY A 126 7.77 -1.57 10.51
N LEU A 127 8.55 -2.06 11.49
CA LEU A 127 8.57 -3.46 11.92
C LEU A 127 7.73 -3.76 13.17
N VAL A 128 7.34 -2.76 13.95
CA VAL A 128 6.60 -2.97 15.22
C VAL A 128 5.46 -1.98 15.46
N SER A 129 5.36 -0.92 14.66
CA SER A 129 4.34 0.12 14.78
C SER A 129 4.05 0.75 13.42
N ASP A 130 2.99 1.53 13.33
CA ASP A 130 2.87 2.46 12.20
C ASP A 130 4.11 3.38 12.15
N ALA A 131 4.50 3.79 10.95
CA ALA A 131 5.67 4.65 10.75
C ALA A 131 5.41 6.11 11.19
N TYR A 132 4.15 6.52 11.23
CA TYR A 132 3.71 7.87 11.57
C TYR A 132 2.64 7.83 12.66
N GLN A 133 2.41 8.96 13.31
CA GLN A 133 1.32 9.08 14.27
C GLN A 133 -0.03 8.89 13.57
N VAL A 134 -0.88 8.09 14.21
CA VAL A 134 -2.21 7.72 13.72
C VAL A 134 -3.25 8.06 14.78
N VAL A 135 -4.37 8.63 14.36
CA VAL A 135 -5.54 8.85 15.22
C VAL A 135 -6.76 8.14 14.63
N GLN A 136 -7.55 7.50 15.50
CA GLN A 136 -8.83 6.92 15.12
C GLN A 136 -9.90 8.03 15.06
N ILE A 137 -10.57 8.19 13.91
CA ILE A 137 -11.56 9.26 13.69
C ILE A 137 -13.01 8.79 13.70
N THR A 138 -13.28 7.50 13.44
CA THR A 138 -14.59 6.87 13.68
C THR A 138 -14.53 5.89 14.82
N LYS A 139 -15.61 5.71 15.58
CA LYS A 139 -15.67 4.83 16.76
C LYS A 139 -16.99 4.09 16.84
N GLY A 140 -16.97 2.98 17.57
CA GLY A 140 -18.17 2.24 17.97
C GLY A 140 -18.32 0.91 17.26
N ASN A 141 -19.52 0.34 17.35
CA ASN A 141 -19.82 -0.96 16.78
C ASN A 141 -20.07 -1.00 15.25
N PRO A 142 -20.42 0.09 14.54
CA PRO A 142 -20.62 -0.03 13.11
C PRO A 142 -19.30 0.03 12.37
N ASP A 143 -19.22 -0.71 11.27
CA ASP A 143 -18.09 -0.63 10.36
C ASP A 143 -18.17 0.63 9.50
N ASN A 144 -16.99 1.15 9.14
CA ASN A 144 -16.81 2.35 8.34
C ASN A 144 -15.73 2.09 7.28
N TYR A 145 -16.05 2.40 6.03
CA TYR A 145 -15.30 1.96 4.87
C TYR A 145 -15.04 3.11 3.90
N SER A 146 -14.09 2.89 3.00
CA SER A 146 -13.88 3.69 1.78
C SER A 146 -13.77 5.21 2.04
N PRO A 147 -12.89 5.67 2.95
CA PRO A 147 -12.73 7.10 3.20
C PRO A 147 -12.25 7.83 1.94
N ASN A 148 -12.81 9.00 1.68
CA ASN A 148 -12.40 9.88 0.61
C ASN A 148 -12.46 11.34 1.06
N PHE A 149 -11.36 12.08 0.88
CA PHE A 149 -11.31 13.48 1.24
C PHE A 149 -12.10 14.35 0.26
N SER A 150 -12.76 15.38 0.77
CA SER A 150 -13.26 16.48 -0.07
C SER A 150 -12.10 17.17 -0.79
N PRO A 151 -12.29 17.76 -1.98
CA PRO A 151 -11.21 18.41 -2.72
C PRO A 151 -10.52 19.56 -1.97
N ASP A 152 -11.23 20.23 -1.06
CA ASP A 152 -10.67 21.27 -0.19
C ASP A 152 -9.95 20.71 1.06
N GLY A 153 -9.98 19.39 1.26
CA GLY A 153 -9.32 18.67 2.35
C GLY A 153 -9.92 18.92 3.72
N LYS A 154 -11.15 19.46 3.82
CA LYS A 154 -11.80 19.76 5.10
C LYS A 154 -12.72 18.66 5.60
N GLN A 155 -13.23 17.83 4.70
CA GLN A 155 -14.21 16.79 5.02
C GLN A 155 -13.76 15.43 4.49
N ILE A 156 -14.36 14.38 5.05
CA ILE A 156 -14.19 12.98 4.62
C ILE A 156 -15.59 12.41 4.37
N ALA A 157 -15.82 11.94 3.16
CA ALA A 157 -16.94 11.08 2.83
C ALA A 157 -16.54 9.62 3.05
N PHE A 158 -17.45 8.80 3.54
CA PHE A 158 -17.20 7.39 3.82
C PHE A 158 -18.50 6.61 3.90
N ALA A 159 -18.43 5.29 3.73
CA ALA A 159 -19.58 4.40 3.86
C ALA A 159 -19.68 3.85 5.30
N SER A 160 -20.88 3.68 5.84
CA SER A 160 -21.07 3.18 7.21
C SER A 160 -22.34 2.35 7.38
N SER A 161 -22.20 1.19 8.03
CA SER A 161 -23.30 0.23 8.28
C SER A 161 -24.14 0.55 9.53
N ARG A 162 -24.03 1.76 10.08
CA ARG A 162 -24.54 2.11 11.42
C ARG A 162 -26.05 2.05 11.62
N LEU A 163 -26.82 1.98 10.54
CA LEU A 163 -28.28 1.85 10.57
C LEU A 163 -28.77 0.50 10.01
N GLY A 164 -27.88 -0.50 9.91
CA GLY A 164 -28.21 -1.86 9.47
C GLY A 164 -28.19 -2.06 7.95
N ASN A 165 -27.83 -1.03 7.19
CA ASN A 165 -27.36 -1.06 5.80
C ASN A 165 -26.25 -0.01 5.66
N SER A 166 -25.42 -0.14 4.63
CA SER A 166 -24.39 0.86 4.37
C SER A 166 -24.97 2.08 3.67
N GLU A 167 -24.77 3.25 4.26
CA GLU A 167 -25.11 4.55 3.65
C GLU A 167 -23.85 5.42 3.62
N ILE A 168 -23.87 6.47 2.80
CA ILE A 168 -22.79 7.44 2.70
C ILE A 168 -22.95 8.51 3.78
N TYR A 169 -21.87 8.76 4.51
CA TYR A 169 -21.75 9.78 5.52
C TYR A 169 -20.65 10.77 5.18
N LEU A 170 -20.78 11.97 5.72
CA LEU A 170 -19.80 13.04 5.62
C LEU A 170 -19.46 13.53 7.03
N MET A 171 -18.19 13.80 7.29
CA MET A 171 -17.73 14.43 8.52
C MET A 171 -16.58 15.39 8.24
N ASP A 172 -16.28 16.29 9.17
CA ASP A 172 -15.05 17.06 9.14
C ASP A 172 -13.84 16.14 9.37
N VAL A 173 -12.67 16.52 8.85
CA VAL A 173 -11.43 15.71 8.95
C VAL A 173 -11.03 15.38 10.39
N ASN A 174 -11.49 16.15 11.37
CA ASN A 174 -11.26 15.87 12.80
C ASN A 174 -12.30 14.89 13.42
N GLY A 175 -13.23 14.37 12.64
CA GLY A 175 -14.30 13.46 13.07
C GLY A 175 -15.58 14.15 13.59
N SER A 176 -15.64 15.48 13.59
CA SER A 176 -16.83 16.24 14.02
C SER A 176 -17.82 16.47 12.86
N ASN A 177 -18.99 17.06 13.16
CA ASN A 177 -20.01 17.44 12.17
C ASN A 177 -20.47 16.30 11.24
N LEU A 178 -20.56 15.10 11.80
CA LEU A 178 -21.02 13.90 11.11
C LEU A 178 -22.48 14.03 10.66
N ARG A 179 -22.73 13.84 9.37
CA ARG A 179 -24.07 13.83 8.75
C ARG A 179 -24.21 12.70 7.73
N GLN A 180 -25.41 12.14 7.64
CA GLN A 180 -25.79 11.18 6.60
C GLN A 180 -26.10 11.93 5.30
N ILE A 181 -25.68 11.37 4.16
CA ILE A 181 -25.86 11.97 2.83
C ILE A 181 -26.91 11.21 2.02
N THR A 182 -26.98 9.90 2.18
CA THR A 182 -27.91 9.04 1.46
C THR A 182 -28.86 8.34 2.41
N PHE A 183 -30.09 8.10 1.96
CA PHE A 183 -31.21 7.61 2.78
C PHE A 183 -31.97 6.52 2.04
N THR A 184 -31.32 5.39 1.81
CA THR A 184 -31.81 4.28 0.98
C THR A 184 -31.83 2.94 1.72
N PRO A 185 -32.84 2.70 2.59
CA PRO A 185 -32.82 1.58 3.54
C PRO A 185 -32.84 0.18 2.91
N ASP A 186 -33.21 0.08 1.64
CA ASP A 186 -33.26 -1.16 0.85
C ASP A 186 -31.97 -1.44 0.07
N PHE A 187 -30.96 -0.56 0.19
CA PHE A 187 -29.71 -0.64 -0.54
C PHE A 187 -28.50 -0.52 0.40
N ASN A 188 -27.36 -1.04 -0.06
CA ASN A 188 -26.05 -0.74 0.49
C ASN A 188 -25.32 0.17 -0.50
N GLU A 189 -24.64 1.19 0.03
CA GLU A 189 -23.85 2.13 -0.76
C GLU A 189 -22.43 2.22 -0.21
N ASP A 190 -21.46 2.30 -1.13
CA ASP A 190 -20.04 2.29 -0.79
C ASP A 190 -19.21 3.11 -1.78
N THR A 191 -17.91 3.20 -1.53
CA THR A 191 -16.90 3.81 -2.41
C THR A 191 -17.24 5.24 -2.81
N PRO A 192 -17.60 6.13 -1.86
CA PRO A 192 -17.92 7.51 -2.18
C PRO A 192 -16.67 8.22 -2.73
N ARG A 193 -16.85 8.92 -3.86
CA ARG A 193 -15.85 9.79 -4.46
C ARG A 193 -16.44 11.16 -4.77
N PHE A 194 -15.77 12.22 -4.36
CA PHE A 194 -16.17 13.56 -4.79
C PHE A 194 -15.97 13.74 -6.30
N LEU A 195 -16.95 14.33 -6.98
CA LEU A 195 -16.74 14.87 -8.32
C LEU A 195 -16.01 16.21 -8.26
N GLY A 196 -15.34 16.59 -9.35
CA GLY A 196 -14.47 17.77 -9.40
C GLY A 196 -15.14 19.12 -9.14
N ASP A 197 -16.47 19.19 -9.15
CA ASP A 197 -17.21 20.39 -8.77
C ASP A 197 -17.57 20.44 -7.26
N SER A 198 -17.20 19.41 -6.50
CA SER A 198 -17.46 19.26 -5.06
C SER A 198 -18.94 19.39 -4.65
N ARG A 199 -19.89 19.31 -5.59
CA ARG A 199 -21.34 19.37 -5.29
C ARG A 199 -21.96 17.98 -5.21
N TYR A 200 -21.32 17.02 -5.85
CA TYR A 200 -21.78 15.65 -5.96
C TYR A 200 -20.74 14.67 -5.41
N ILE A 201 -21.24 13.61 -4.79
CA ILE A 201 -20.50 12.38 -4.52
C ILE A 201 -21.02 11.32 -5.48
N VAL A 202 -20.13 10.67 -6.22
CA VAL A 202 -20.44 9.40 -6.90
C VAL A 202 -20.16 8.24 -5.96
N HIS A 203 -21.01 7.23 -6.01
CA HIS A 203 -20.88 6.05 -5.16
C HIS A 203 -21.50 4.83 -5.86
N SER A 204 -21.08 3.65 -5.44
CA SER A 204 -21.72 2.41 -5.83
C SER A 204 -22.99 2.21 -5.00
N ARG A 205 -23.95 1.46 -5.56
CA ARG A 205 -25.16 1.04 -4.85
C ARG A 205 -25.54 -0.37 -5.27
N GLU A 206 -25.86 -1.22 -4.31
CA GLU A 206 -26.35 -2.58 -4.52
C GLU A 206 -27.56 -2.88 -3.62
N PRO A 207 -28.44 -3.84 -3.98
CA PRO A 207 -29.55 -4.23 -3.11
C PRO A 207 -29.03 -4.72 -1.75
N LYS A 208 -29.69 -4.32 -0.67
CA LYS A 208 -29.35 -4.77 0.70
C LYS A 208 -29.35 -6.30 0.85
N SER A 209 -30.14 -7.00 0.04
CA SER A 209 -30.17 -8.47 -0.01
C SER A 209 -28.87 -9.11 -0.49
N ALA A 210 -27.93 -8.34 -1.05
CA ALA A 210 -26.59 -8.81 -1.41
C ALA A 210 -25.75 -9.22 -0.18
N GLY A 211 -26.14 -8.76 1.02
CA GLY A 211 -25.45 -9.07 2.27
C GLY A 211 -24.73 -7.86 2.86
N GLU A 212 -23.86 -8.10 3.83
CA GLU A 212 -22.95 -7.08 4.34
C GLU A 212 -21.80 -6.86 3.34
N ILE A 213 -21.42 -5.60 3.12
CA ILE A 213 -20.24 -5.28 2.33
C ILE A 213 -19.00 -5.75 3.09
N HIS A 214 -18.31 -6.73 2.53
CA HIS A 214 -16.97 -7.09 2.97
C HIS A 214 -15.94 -6.17 2.31
N ILE A 215 -14.81 -5.91 2.97
CA ILE A 215 -13.68 -5.27 2.30
C ILE A 215 -13.17 -6.22 1.22
N VAL A 216 -13.49 -5.90 -0.03
CA VAL A 216 -12.97 -6.60 -1.19
C VAL A 216 -11.62 -5.99 -1.55
N LEU A 217 -10.53 -6.71 -1.27
CA LEU A 217 -9.18 -6.29 -1.69
C LEU A 217 -9.03 -6.33 -3.21
N GLN A 218 -9.60 -7.36 -3.83
CA GLN A 218 -9.69 -7.50 -5.28
C GLN A 218 -10.93 -8.33 -5.62
N SER A 219 -11.72 -7.83 -6.56
CA SER A 219 -12.85 -8.54 -7.13
C SER A 219 -12.40 -9.53 -8.21
N ASP A 220 -13.19 -10.56 -8.48
CA ASP A 220 -13.07 -11.36 -9.70
C ASP A 220 -14.25 -11.09 -10.64
N GLY A 221 -14.00 -11.18 -11.96
CA GLY A 221 -14.99 -10.97 -13.01
C GLY A 221 -15.92 -12.15 -13.19
N THR A 222 -15.66 -13.27 -12.52
CA THR A 222 -16.48 -14.48 -12.61
C THR A 222 -17.71 -14.43 -11.71
N THR A 223 -17.69 -13.56 -10.70
CA THR A 223 -18.78 -13.36 -9.74
C THR A 223 -19.71 -12.25 -10.24
N PRO A 224 -20.95 -12.55 -10.65
CA PRO A 224 -21.92 -11.52 -10.99
C PRO A 224 -22.26 -10.68 -9.76
N VAL A 225 -22.27 -9.36 -9.91
CA VAL A 225 -22.75 -8.43 -8.88
C VAL A 225 -23.83 -7.51 -9.46
N TYR A 226 -24.80 -7.15 -8.63
CA TYR A 226 -25.89 -6.26 -9.00
C TYR A 226 -25.63 -4.89 -8.38
N THR A 227 -24.76 -4.13 -9.02
CA THR A 227 -24.24 -2.87 -8.50
C THR A 227 -24.29 -1.81 -9.59
N GLY A 228 -24.85 -0.65 -9.25
CA GLY A 228 -24.98 0.50 -10.14
C GLY A 228 -24.11 1.66 -9.66
N LEU A 229 -24.00 2.70 -10.51
CA LEU A 229 -23.29 3.93 -10.19
C LEU A 229 -24.27 5.08 -10.06
N TYR A 230 -24.20 5.80 -8.95
CA TYR A 230 -25.12 6.89 -8.63
C TYR A 230 -24.34 8.16 -8.28
N ALA A 231 -24.92 9.32 -8.53
CA ALA A 231 -24.42 10.62 -8.11
C ALA A 231 -25.42 11.28 -7.16
N THR A 232 -25.00 11.55 -5.93
CA THR A 232 -25.81 12.20 -4.90
C THR A 232 -25.33 13.63 -4.66
N HIS A 233 -26.25 14.59 -4.70
CA HIS A 233 -25.98 16.00 -4.41
C HIS A 233 -25.85 16.21 -2.89
N LEU A 234 -24.77 16.86 -2.46
CA LEU A 234 -24.42 17.00 -1.03
C LEU A 234 -25.44 17.77 -0.18
N ASP A 235 -26.12 18.77 -0.77
CA ASP A 235 -27.02 19.66 -0.03
C ASP A 235 -28.51 19.54 -0.39
N ARG A 236 -28.90 18.64 -1.31
CA ARG A 236 -30.27 18.63 -1.88
C ARG A 236 -31.00 17.30 -1.73
N GLU A 237 -30.41 16.28 -1.13
CA GLU A 237 -30.98 14.92 -1.02
C GLU A 237 -31.47 14.37 -2.38
N VAL A 238 -30.84 14.81 -3.48
CA VAL A 238 -31.14 14.35 -4.83
C VAL A 238 -30.07 13.35 -5.25
N THR A 239 -30.50 12.17 -5.69
CA THR A 239 -29.63 11.15 -6.27
C THR A 239 -30.03 10.84 -7.70
N HIS A 240 -29.05 10.82 -8.60
CA HIS A 240 -29.21 10.43 -10.00
C HIS A 240 -28.55 9.08 -10.25
N GLU A 241 -29.24 8.20 -10.98
CA GLU A 241 -28.63 6.99 -11.54
C GLU A 241 -27.77 7.37 -12.74
N LEU A 242 -26.48 7.05 -12.70
CA LEU A 242 -25.55 7.23 -13.82
C LEU A 242 -25.47 5.96 -14.66
N LEU A 243 -25.40 4.80 -13.99
CA LEU A 243 -25.30 3.48 -14.59
C LEU A 243 -26.20 2.49 -13.82
N PRO A 244 -27.01 1.67 -14.52
CA PRO A 244 -27.97 0.78 -13.88
C PRO A 244 -27.30 -0.40 -13.17
N LEU A 245 -28.01 -0.98 -12.19
CA LEU A 245 -27.56 -2.13 -11.38
C LEU A 245 -27.05 -3.33 -12.20
N GLY A 246 -27.63 -3.57 -13.38
CA GLY A 246 -27.29 -4.72 -14.22
C GLY A 246 -25.89 -4.69 -14.84
N LEU A 247 -25.19 -3.55 -14.78
CA LEU A 247 -23.81 -3.43 -15.27
C LEU A 247 -22.77 -3.96 -14.29
N GLY A 248 -23.10 -4.12 -13.01
CA GLY A 248 -22.19 -4.66 -12.01
C GLY A 248 -20.96 -3.77 -11.77
N VAL A 249 -21.19 -2.46 -11.65
CA VAL A 249 -20.16 -1.43 -11.46
C VAL A 249 -19.50 -1.54 -10.08
N ARG A 250 -18.17 -1.50 -10.02
CA ARG A 250 -17.39 -1.57 -8.77
C ARG A 250 -16.34 -0.46 -8.68
N ALA A 251 -15.96 -0.15 -7.44
CA ALA A 251 -14.84 0.71 -7.05
C ALA A 251 -14.64 1.97 -7.93
N PRO A 252 -15.66 2.83 -8.08
CA PRO A 252 -15.51 4.09 -8.78
C PRO A 252 -14.37 4.94 -8.21
N SER A 253 -13.70 5.64 -9.10
CA SER A 253 -12.55 6.49 -8.82
C SER A 253 -12.64 7.78 -9.61
N THR A 254 -12.28 8.89 -8.99
CA THR A 254 -12.31 10.24 -9.60
C THR A 254 -10.94 10.90 -9.45
N PRO A 255 -10.53 11.80 -10.36
CA PRO A 255 -9.28 12.55 -10.20
C PRO A 255 -9.27 13.39 -8.92
N LEU A 256 -8.16 13.32 -8.17
CA LEU A 256 -7.90 14.22 -7.03
C LEU A 256 -7.49 15.60 -7.55
N PHE A 257 -8.20 16.65 -7.14
CA PHE A 257 -7.87 18.03 -7.51
C PHE A 257 -7.06 18.71 -6.40
N PRO A 258 -5.84 19.20 -6.66
CA PRO A 258 -5.31 20.28 -5.84
C PRO A 258 -6.05 21.58 -6.20
N PRO A 259 -6.36 22.45 -5.22
CA PRO A 259 -6.84 23.78 -5.52
C PRO A 259 -5.74 24.54 -6.29
N LEU A 260 -6.02 24.98 -7.51
CA LEU A 260 -5.14 25.92 -8.22
C LEU A 260 -5.21 27.29 -7.55
N ALA A 261 -4.05 27.91 -7.35
CA ALA A 261 -3.94 29.32 -6.96
C ALA A 261 -4.56 30.20 -8.08
N GLY A 262 -5.80 30.65 -7.89
CA GLY A 262 -6.44 31.61 -8.80
C GLY A 262 -7.85 31.27 -9.31
N GLY A 263 -8.48 30.18 -8.86
CA GLY A 263 -9.90 29.94 -9.07
C GLY A 263 -10.23 28.63 -9.80
N LEU A 264 -11.51 28.25 -9.70
CA LEU A 264 -12.09 27.03 -10.25
C LEU A 264 -12.13 27.12 -11.79
N ARG A 265 -11.23 26.43 -12.50
CA ARG A 265 -11.67 25.84 -13.77
C ARG A 265 -12.43 24.58 -13.40
N GLY A 266 -13.64 24.42 -13.93
CA GLY A 266 -14.49 23.25 -13.71
C GLY A 266 -13.64 21.98 -13.84
N GLY A 267 -13.53 21.23 -12.75
CA GLY A 267 -12.75 20.00 -12.74
C GLY A 267 -13.37 18.99 -13.69
N TRP A 268 -12.53 18.10 -14.23
CA TRP A 268 -12.99 16.97 -15.03
C TRP A 268 -14.01 16.17 -14.21
N LYS A 269 -15.22 16.01 -14.73
CA LYS A 269 -16.20 15.07 -14.17
C LYS A 269 -15.97 13.72 -14.86
N ARG A 270 -14.88 13.05 -14.48
CA ARG A 270 -14.55 11.72 -15.00
C ARG A 270 -14.59 10.70 -13.88
N VAL A 271 -15.17 9.55 -14.18
CA VAL A 271 -15.20 8.41 -13.26
C VAL A 271 -14.61 7.21 -13.98
N VAL A 272 -13.59 6.59 -13.40
CA VAL A 272 -13.18 5.25 -13.82
C VAL A 272 -13.83 4.25 -12.88
N TYR A 273 -14.29 3.14 -13.43
CA TYR A 273 -14.92 2.09 -12.67
C TYR A 273 -14.61 0.73 -13.29
N GLU A 274 -14.87 -0.32 -12.51
CA GLU A 274 -14.70 -1.71 -12.92
C GLU A 274 -16.05 -2.31 -13.27
N ALA A 275 -16.11 -3.10 -14.33
CA ALA A 275 -17.28 -3.92 -14.62
C ALA A 275 -16.87 -5.24 -15.27
N SER A 276 -17.68 -6.27 -15.01
CA SER A 276 -17.42 -7.59 -15.57
C SER A 276 -17.83 -7.66 -17.03
N ARG A 277 -16.91 -8.06 -17.91
CA ARG A 277 -17.17 -8.40 -19.31
C ARG A 277 -16.52 -9.74 -19.59
N ASN A 278 -17.24 -10.67 -20.22
CA ASN A 278 -16.70 -11.99 -20.59
C ASN A 278 -16.07 -12.81 -19.44
N ARG A 279 -16.51 -12.60 -18.19
CA ARG A 279 -16.02 -13.25 -16.96
C ARG A 279 -14.66 -12.74 -16.45
N THR A 280 -14.14 -11.64 -16.98
CA THR A 280 -13.01 -10.87 -16.45
C THR A 280 -13.48 -9.47 -16.02
N LEU A 281 -12.73 -8.81 -15.15
CA LEU A 281 -12.93 -7.39 -14.85
C LEU A 281 -12.08 -6.53 -15.76
N ASP A 282 -12.72 -5.55 -16.39
CA ASP A 282 -12.06 -4.52 -17.19
C ASP A 282 -12.38 -3.14 -16.62
N LEU A 283 -11.54 -2.16 -16.98
CA LEU A 283 -11.69 -0.76 -16.62
C LEU A 283 -12.47 0.01 -17.68
N TYR A 284 -13.38 0.87 -17.23
CA TYR A 284 -14.20 1.73 -18.07
C TYR A 284 -14.13 3.18 -17.59
N LEU A 285 -14.11 4.12 -18.54
CA LEU A 285 -14.23 5.54 -18.31
C LEU A 285 -15.67 6.00 -18.56
N LEU A 286 -16.22 6.72 -17.59
CA LEU A 286 -17.45 7.50 -17.71
C LEU A 286 -17.08 8.99 -17.73
N ASP A 287 -17.23 9.63 -18.89
CA ASP A 287 -17.02 11.08 -19.03
C ASP A 287 -18.34 11.82 -18.84
N LEU A 288 -18.40 12.66 -17.80
CA LEU A 288 -19.56 13.44 -17.38
C LEU A 288 -19.33 14.95 -17.58
N ASN A 289 -18.27 15.37 -18.28
CA ASN A 289 -17.93 16.79 -18.42
C ASN A 289 -19.06 17.62 -19.03
N ASP A 290 -19.71 17.06 -20.06
CA ASP A 290 -20.82 17.69 -20.77
C ASP A 290 -22.21 17.28 -20.22
N VAL A 291 -22.24 16.57 -19.09
CA VAL A 291 -23.48 16.10 -18.47
C VAL A 291 -23.97 17.13 -17.45
N ASP A 292 -25.18 17.64 -17.67
CA ASP A 292 -25.92 18.41 -16.68
C ASP A 292 -26.59 17.47 -15.67
N LEU A 293 -25.88 17.21 -14.58
CA LEU A 293 -26.38 16.38 -13.48
C LEU A 293 -27.63 16.98 -12.81
N GLU A 294 -27.86 18.30 -12.88
CA GLU A 294 -29.06 18.90 -12.28
C GLU A 294 -30.34 18.57 -13.07
N ASN A 295 -30.22 18.34 -14.38
CA ASN A 295 -31.35 18.14 -15.30
C ASN A 295 -31.19 16.88 -16.17
N MET A 296 -30.75 15.78 -15.56
CA MET A 296 -30.26 14.58 -16.25
C MET A 296 -31.32 13.73 -16.99
N GLY A 297 -32.49 14.30 -17.34
CA GLY A 297 -33.71 13.62 -17.80
C GLY A 297 -33.53 12.52 -18.85
N GLY A 298 -33.18 11.31 -18.40
CA GLY A 298 -33.02 10.11 -19.22
C GLY A 298 -31.81 10.09 -20.17
N SER A 299 -30.82 10.96 -19.98
CA SER A 299 -29.62 10.97 -20.82
C SER A 299 -28.85 9.64 -20.70
N ILE A 300 -28.68 8.94 -21.82
CA ILE A 300 -27.85 7.73 -21.88
C ILE A 300 -26.38 8.16 -21.90
N ILE A 301 -25.63 7.78 -20.86
CA ILE A 301 -24.18 7.93 -20.86
C ILE A 301 -23.58 6.63 -21.40
N VAL A 302 -22.66 6.74 -22.35
CA VAL A 302 -21.99 5.59 -22.96
C VAL A 302 -20.62 5.42 -22.30
N PRO A 303 -20.36 4.29 -21.61
CA PRO A 303 -19.04 4.02 -21.09
C PRO A 303 -18.00 3.76 -22.19
N ILE A 304 -16.77 4.18 -21.94
CA ILE A 304 -15.63 3.98 -22.83
C ILE A 304 -14.75 2.88 -22.23
N PRO A 305 -14.53 1.73 -22.90
CA PRO A 305 -13.60 0.72 -22.40
C PRO A 305 -12.17 1.27 -22.42
N ILE A 306 -11.43 1.04 -21.34
CA ILE A 306 -10.01 1.41 -21.21
C ILE A 306 -9.14 0.16 -21.41
N THR A 307 -9.54 -0.94 -20.78
CA THR A 307 -8.84 -2.23 -20.89
C THR A 307 -9.74 -3.31 -21.51
N ASP A 308 -9.11 -4.36 -22.04
CA ASP A 308 -9.75 -5.54 -22.64
C ASP A 308 -8.78 -6.71 -22.43
N SER A 309 -8.76 -7.25 -21.22
CA SER A 309 -7.72 -8.17 -20.75
C SER A 309 -8.28 -9.53 -20.36
N GLU A 310 -7.47 -10.57 -20.51
CA GLU A 310 -7.78 -11.91 -19.98
C GLU A 310 -7.56 -12.01 -18.47
N ALA A 311 -6.94 -10.99 -17.86
CA ALA A 311 -6.75 -10.88 -16.42
C ALA A 311 -7.91 -10.12 -15.75
N ASP A 312 -8.11 -10.34 -14.45
CA ASP A 312 -8.99 -9.48 -13.65
C ASP A 312 -8.26 -8.18 -13.31
N GLU A 313 -8.79 -7.06 -13.79
CA GLU A 313 -8.23 -5.72 -13.60
C GLU A 313 -9.12 -4.85 -12.75
N GLY A 314 -8.55 -4.15 -11.77
CA GLY A 314 -9.34 -3.35 -10.85
C GLY A 314 -8.54 -2.47 -9.90
N SER A 315 -9.20 -2.01 -8.84
CA SER A 315 -8.70 -1.04 -7.86
C SER A 315 -8.06 0.21 -8.49
N SER A 316 -8.67 0.76 -9.53
CA SER A 316 -8.05 1.85 -10.29
C SER A 316 -8.05 3.20 -9.56
N THR A 317 -7.03 4.01 -9.82
CA THR A 317 -6.89 5.39 -9.33
C THR A 317 -6.30 6.28 -10.40
N PHE A 318 -6.73 7.53 -10.43
CA PHE A 318 -6.12 8.54 -11.27
C PHE A 318 -4.77 9.02 -10.73
N PHE A 319 -3.86 9.35 -11.66
CA PHE A 319 -2.78 10.27 -11.40
C PHE A 319 -3.31 11.72 -11.29
N PRO A 320 -2.60 12.64 -10.64
CA PRO A 320 -3.01 14.04 -10.52
C PRO A 320 -3.19 14.78 -11.86
N ASP A 321 -2.63 14.25 -12.96
CA ASP A 321 -2.82 14.78 -14.31
C ASP A 321 -4.22 14.49 -14.89
N GLY A 322 -4.95 13.50 -14.35
CA GLY A 322 -6.27 13.09 -14.84
C GLY A 322 -6.25 12.35 -16.19
N GLU A 323 -5.07 12.01 -16.70
CA GLU A 323 -4.84 11.37 -18.00
C GLU A 323 -4.25 9.97 -17.86
N ARG A 324 -3.68 9.65 -16.70
CA ARG A 324 -3.14 8.32 -16.39
C ARG A 324 -3.82 7.68 -15.21
N LEU A 325 -3.81 6.35 -15.20
CA LEU A 325 -4.32 5.50 -14.14
C LEU A 325 -3.20 4.62 -13.59
N ALA A 326 -3.26 4.36 -12.28
CA ALA A 326 -2.69 3.14 -11.72
C ALA A 326 -3.82 2.17 -11.40
N PHE A 327 -3.58 0.89 -11.58
CA PHE A 327 -4.56 -0.17 -11.35
C PHE A 327 -3.87 -1.46 -10.96
N VAL A 328 -4.67 -2.46 -10.59
CA VAL A 328 -4.23 -3.79 -10.19
C VAL A 328 -4.55 -4.77 -11.30
N SER A 329 -3.60 -5.61 -11.68
CA SER A 329 -3.79 -6.68 -12.64
C SER A 329 -2.99 -7.92 -12.23
N ALA A 330 -3.51 -9.11 -12.56
CA ALA A 330 -2.77 -10.35 -12.47
C ALA A 330 -1.76 -10.55 -13.63
N GLY A 331 -1.79 -9.62 -14.61
CA GLY A 331 -1.00 -9.67 -15.82
C GLY A 331 -1.43 -10.78 -16.79
N PRO A 332 -0.89 -10.80 -18.02
CA PRO A 332 -1.18 -11.85 -18.99
C PRO A 332 -0.85 -13.24 -18.44
N GLU A 333 -1.67 -14.24 -18.80
CA GLU A 333 -1.53 -15.58 -18.25
C GLU A 333 -0.10 -16.13 -18.43
N GLY A 334 0.54 -16.51 -17.32
CA GLY A 334 1.89 -17.09 -17.33
C GLY A 334 3.05 -16.09 -17.42
N THR A 335 2.78 -14.78 -17.40
CA THR A 335 3.83 -13.73 -17.52
C THR A 335 4.18 -13.01 -16.23
N GLY A 336 3.44 -13.25 -15.13
CA GLY A 336 3.66 -12.65 -13.81
C GLY A 336 4.27 -13.60 -12.77
N PRO A 337 4.79 -13.06 -11.65
CA PRO A 337 5.22 -13.86 -10.51
C PRO A 337 4.03 -14.63 -9.95
N ARG A 338 4.29 -15.89 -9.59
CA ARG A 338 3.27 -16.82 -9.12
C ARG A 338 3.57 -17.17 -7.67
N ARG A 339 2.54 -17.19 -6.82
CA ARG A 339 2.69 -17.75 -5.48
C ARG A 339 2.97 -19.24 -5.62
N VAL A 340 4.17 -19.66 -5.18
CA VAL A 340 4.53 -21.09 -5.15
C VAL A 340 4.00 -21.68 -3.84
N ALA A 341 2.83 -22.31 -3.88
CA ALA A 341 2.30 -23.11 -2.79
C ALA A 341 2.07 -24.56 -3.27
N PRO A 342 2.19 -25.58 -2.40
CA PRO A 342 1.95 -26.97 -2.79
C PRO A 342 0.56 -27.13 -3.42
N GLY A 343 0.51 -27.45 -4.71
CA GLY A 343 -0.73 -27.72 -5.44
C GLY A 343 -1.53 -26.49 -5.92
N ARG A 344 -1.03 -25.25 -5.76
CA ARG A 344 -1.66 -24.04 -6.31
C ARG A 344 -0.61 -23.06 -6.83
N SER A 345 -0.62 -22.83 -8.14
CA SER A 345 0.08 -21.70 -8.77
C SER A 345 -0.98 -20.71 -9.23
N LYS A 346 -1.16 -19.63 -8.47
CA LYS A 346 -2.02 -18.50 -8.86
C LYS A 346 -1.13 -17.31 -9.24
N PRO A 347 -1.50 -16.53 -10.28
CA PRO A 347 -0.84 -15.27 -10.56
C PRO A 347 -1.04 -14.33 -9.37
N LEU A 348 -0.03 -13.52 -9.09
CA LEU A 348 -0.09 -12.46 -8.09
C LEU A 348 -0.68 -11.20 -8.72
N HIS A 349 -1.50 -10.48 -7.96
CA HIS A 349 -1.97 -9.16 -8.36
C HIS A 349 -0.86 -8.13 -8.14
N GLN A 350 -0.53 -7.35 -9.17
CA GLN A 350 0.51 -6.33 -9.12
C GLN A 350 -0.03 -5.00 -9.64
N ILE A 351 0.74 -3.93 -9.45
CA ILE A 351 0.34 -2.58 -9.83
C ILE A 351 0.85 -2.29 -11.24
N TYR A 352 -0.09 -1.86 -12.08
CA TYR A 352 0.13 -1.44 -13.44
C TYR A 352 -0.26 0.03 -13.61
N THR A 353 0.24 0.66 -14.68
CA THR A 353 -0.17 2.00 -15.10
C THR A 353 -0.61 1.98 -16.54
N ILE A 354 -1.60 2.81 -16.91
CA ILE A 354 -2.11 2.94 -18.27
C ILE A 354 -2.62 4.37 -18.51
N ASN A 355 -2.63 4.83 -19.76
CA ASN A 355 -3.33 6.05 -20.13
C ASN A 355 -4.85 5.81 -20.16
N VAL A 356 -5.66 6.84 -19.92
CA VAL A 356 -7.13 6.74 -19.95
C VAL A 356 -7.70 6.35 -21.32
N ASP A 357 -6.91 6.46 -22.39
CA ASP A 357 -7.25 6.01 -23.74
C ASP A 357 -6.87 4.54 -24.02
N GLY A 358 -6.36 3.83 -23.02
CA GLY A 358 -5.94 2.43 -23.12
C GLY A 358 -4.50 2.23 -23.63
N SER A 359 -3.75 3.30 -23.91
CA SER A 359 -2.36 3.20 -24.37
C SER A 359 -1.34 3.15 -23.23
N ASP A 360 -0.10 2.76 -23.55
CA ASP A 360 1.08 2.79 -22.64
C ASP A 360 0.94 1.99 -21.34
N GLU A 361 0.29 0.81 -21.41
CA GLU A 361 0.21 -0.10 -20.26
C GLU A 361 1.60 -0.60 -19.83
N LYS A 362 1.91 -0.48 -18.53
CA LYS A 362 3.19 -0.87 -17.93
C LYS A 362 3.00 -1.53 -16.58
N HIS A 363 3.74 -2.62 -16.34
CA HIS A 363 3.89 -3.21 -15.02
C HIS A 363 4.87 -2.39 -14.17
N LEU A 364 4.44 -1.95 -12.99
CA LEU A 364 5.17 -0.98 -12.18
C LEU A 364 6.04 -1.61 -11.08
N ASN A 365 5.54 -2.60 -10.33
CA ASN A 365 6.20 -3.10 -9.13
C ASN A 365 6.40 -4.64 -9.14
N PRO A 366 7.40 -5.16 -9.90
CA PRO A 366 7.68 -6.58 -9.92
C PRO A 366 8.23 -7.07 -8.57
N ASN A 367 7.34 -7.54 -7.70
CA ASN A 367 7.65 -8.13 -6.41
C ASN A 367 6.91 -9.49 -6.21
N PRO A 368 7.25 -10.31 -5.21
CA PRO A 368 6.64 -11.63 -5.02
C PRO A 368 5.37 -11.60 -4.15
N TYR A 369 4.67 -10.46 -4.07
CA TYR A 369 3.52 -10.28 -3.18
C TYR A 369 2.29 -9.78 -3.95
N ASP A 370 1.10 -10.10 -3.43
CA ASP A 370 -0.13 -9.50 -3.92
C ASP A 370 -0.19 -8.02 -3.49
N CYS A 371 -0.60 -7.16 -4.41
CA CYS A 371 -0.74 -5.72 -4.25
C CYS A 371 -2.14 -5.26 -4.70
N TYR A 372 -2.75 -4.37 -3.92
CA TYR A 372 -4.15 -3.96 -4.07
C TYR A 372 -4.34 -2.47 -3.79
N SER A 373 -5.47 -1.91 -4.22
CA SER A 373 -5.92 -0.54 -3.83
C SER A 373 -4.84 0.55 -3.92
N PRO A 374 -4.13 0.70 -5.06
CA PRO A 374 -3.18 1.80 -5.24
C PRO A 374 -3.91 3.15 -5.16
N VAL A 375 -3.27 4.14 -4.54
CA VAL A 375 -3.65 5.55 -4.57
C VAL A 375 -2.42 6.41 -4.80
N ILE A 376 -2.53 7.38 -5.71
CA ILE A 376 -1.44 8.31 -6.03
C ILE A 376 -1.47 9.49 -5.08
N ALA A 377 -0.32 9.85 -4.51
CA ALA A 377 -0.18 11.07 -3.72
C ALA A 377 -0.43 12.31 -4.61
N PRO A 378 -0.96 13.42 -4.06
CA PRO A 378 -1.26 14.63 -4.84
C PRO A 378 -0.05 15.26 -5.55
N ASP A 379 1.16 14.98 -5.07
CA ASP A 379 2.40 15.44 -5.71
C ASP A 379 2.80 14.62 -6.95
N GLY A 380 2.11 13.50 -7.21
CA GLY A 380 2.36 12.60 -8.33
C GLY A 380 3.64 11.77 -8.21
N LYS A 381 4.28 11.72 -7.03
CA LYS A 381 5.60 11.08 -6.85
C LYS A 381 5.57 9.82 -6.00
N THR A 382 4.51 9.61 -5.23
CA THR A 382 4.40 8.48 -4.30
C THR A 382 3.09 7.74 -4.52
N ILE A 383 3.14 6.42 -4.39
CA ILE A 383 1.97 5.55 -4.41
C ILE A 383 1.82 4.91 -3.03
N ALA A 384 0.64 5.00 -2.43
CA ALA A 384 0.26 4.12 -1.33
C ALA A 384 -0.55 2.96 -1.89
N PHE A 385 -0.33 1.76 -1.35
CA PHE A 385 -1.05 0.57 -1.78
C PHE A 385 -1.11 -0.44 -0.64
N VAL A 386 -2.04 -1.38 -0.74
CA VAL A 386 -2.20 -2.47 0.20
C VAL A 386 -1.40 -3.67 -0.31
N SER A 387 -0.67 -4.36 0.55
CA SER A 387 -0.01 -5.61 0.19
C SER A 387 -0.18 -6.66 1.28
N GLY A 388 -0.51 -7.88 0.85
CA GLY A 388 -0.60 -9.05 1.71
C GLY A 388 0.74 -9.78 1.75
N ARG A 389 1.41 -9.77 2.91
CA ARG A 389 2.69 -10.46 3.11
C ARG A 389 2.63 -11.36 4.34
N MET A 390 2.73 -12.68 4.15
CA MET A 390 2.76 -13.67 5.25
C MET A 390 1.59 -13.49 6.24
N ASP A 391 0.35 -13.45 5.72
CA ASP A 391 -0.91 -13.28 6.46
C ASP A 391 -1.10 -11.90 7.13
N ASP A 392 -0.29 -10.92 6.77
CA ASP A 392 -0.36 -9.54 7.24
C ASP A 392 -0.73 -8.60 6.08
N ILE A 393 -1.88 -7.92 6.18
CA ILE A 393 -2.43 -7.04 5.13
C ILE A 393 -2.26 -5.60 5.58
N GLU A 394 -1.34 -4.90 4.95
CA GLU A 394 -0.88 -3.61 5.42
C GLU A 394 -0.65 -2.64 4.26
N ILE A 395 -0.50 -1.37 4.62
CA ILE A 395 -0.29 -0.29 3.67
C ILE A 395 1.22 -0.05 3.51
N TYR A 396 1.63 0.02 2.26
CA TYR A 396 2.98 0.30 1.82
C TYR A 396 3.01 1.59 1.00
N LEU A 397 4.17 2.22 0.97
CA LEU A 397 4.50 3.30 0.06
C LEU A 397 5.58 2.83 -0.91
N MET A 398 5.52 3.29 -2.15
CA MET A 398 6.60 3.21 -3.13
C MET A 398 6.68 4.52 -3.93
N ASP A 399 7.80 4.72 -4.60
CA ASP A 399 7.96 5.83 -5.53
C ASP A 399 7.19 5.53 -6.84
N ILE A 400 6.90 6.59 -7.61
CA ILE A 400 6.11 6.50 -8.84
C ILE A 400 6.75 5.64 -9.94
N ASP A 401 8.03 5.29 -9.79
CA ASP A 401 8.77 4.38 -10.67
C ASP A 401 8.77 2.92 -10.16
N GLY A 402 8.04 2.62 -9.08
CA GLY A 402 7.96 1.30 -8.46
C GLY A 402 9.09 0.98 -7.48
N THR A 403 10.03 1.90 -7.25
CA THR A 403 11.15 1.69 -6.31
C THR A 403 10.82 2.13 -4.88
N ASN A 404 11.75 1.94 -3.94
CA ASN A 404 11.64 2.41 -2.55
C ASN A 404 10.38 1.95 -1.78
N GLU A 405 9.95 0.71 -2.07
CA GLU A 405 8.83 0.06 -1.39
C GLU A 405 9.10 -0.10 0.12
N ARG A 406 8.19 0.42 0.95
CA ARG A 406 8.30 0.41 2.42
C ARG A 406 6.93 0.33 3.09
N ARG A 407 6.81 -0.49 4.14
CA ARG A 407 5.60 -0.60 4.97
C ARG A 407 5.43 0.66 5.83
N ILE A 408 4.20 1.16 5.95
CA ILE A 408 3.89 2.34 6.79
C ILE A 408 2.85 2.10 7.87
N THR A 409 2.07 1.03 7.78
CA THR A 409 1.20 0.57 8.87
C THR A 409 1.73 -0.74 9.43
N ASN A 410 1.76 -0.88 10.75
CA ASN A 410 2.17 -2.13 11.40
C ASN A 410 1.46 -2.24 12.76
N GLY A 411 0.30 -2.88 12.76
CA GLY A 411 -0.56 -2.98 13.93
C GLY A 411 -1.24 -4.33 14.04
N ILE A 412 -2.02 -4.51 15.10
CA ILE A 412 -2.95 -5.65 15.19
C ILE A 412 -4.08 -5.40 14.20
N GLY A 413 -4.40 -6.39 13.37
CA GLY A 413 -5.48 -6.29 12.39
C GLY A 413 -4.97 -5.94 10.99
N VAL A 414 -5.89 -5.68 10.09
CA VAL A 414 -5.59 -5.29 8.70
C VAL A 414 -5.60 -3.77 8.56
N SER A 415 -4.83 -3.24 7.61
CA SER A 415 -4.87 -1.84 7.20
C SER A 415 -5.08 -1.75 5.68
N VAL A 416 -6.16 -1.11 5.26
CA VAL A 416 -6.68 -1.18 3.88
C VAL A 416 -7.32 0.14 3.44
N GLN A 417 -7.70 0.24 2.16
CA GLN A 417 -8.41 1.38 1.56
C GLN A 417 -7.74 2.75 1.86
N PRO A 418 -6.45 2.92 1.53
CA PRO A 418 -5.75 4.19 1.72
C PRO A 418 -6.37 5.31 0.88
N ALA A 419 -6.36 6.54 1.40
CA ALA A 419 -6.75 7.75 0.67
C ALA A 419 -5.90 8.94 1.15
N PHE A 420 -5.17 9.58 0.24
CA PHE A 420 -4.40 10.78 0.57
C PHE A 420 -5.31 11.99 0.76
N SER A 421 -4.95 12.87 1.71
CA SER A 421 -5.51 14.22 1.75
C SER A 421 -5.02 15.04 0.54
N PRO A 422 -5.80 16.02 0.02
CA PRO A 422 -5.42 16.79 -1.16
C PRO A 422 -4.12 17.59 -1.01
N ASP A 423 -3.72 17.89 0.23
CA ASP A 423 -2.45 18.55 0.54
C ASP A 423 -1.25 17.58 0.69
N GLY A 424 -1.49 16.27 0.58
CA GLY A 424 -0.48 15.21 0.72
C GLY A 424 0.05 15.01 2.14
N LYS A 425 -0.48 15.73 3.14
CA LYS A 425 0.05 15.67 4.53
C LYS A 425 -0.53 14.54 5.37
N LYS A 426 -1.64 13.93 4.93
CA LYS A 426 -2.33 12.89 5.68
C LYS A 426 -2.73 11.73 4.78
N LEU A 427 -2.91 10.58 5.40
CA LEU A 427 -3.50 9.39 4.80
C LEU A 427 -4.67 8.93 5.67
N ALA A 428 -5.88 8.93 5.13
CA ALA A 428 -6.99 8.20 5.74
C ALA A 428 -6.91 6.74 5.31
N PHE A 429 -7.23 5.81 6.21
CA PHE A 429 -7.26 4.39 5.91
C PHE A 429 -8.22 3.65 6.85
N VAL A 430 -8.60 2.44 6.48
CA VAL A 430 -9.49 1.59 7.27
C VAL A 430 -8.67 0.53 7.99
N SER A 431 -9.00 0.28 9.26
CA SER A 431 -8.40 -0.82 10.02
C SER A 431 -9.38 -1.40 11.04
N ASP A 432 -9.29 -2.70 11.29
CA ASP A 432 -10.05 -3.42 12.32
C ASP A 432 -9.31 -3.50 13.66
N ARG A 433 -8.21 -2.75 13.83
CA ARG A 433 -7.38 -2.73 15.05
C ARG A 433 -8.12 -2.37 16.35
N SER A 434 -9.35 -1.84 16.24
CA SER A 434 -10.24 -1.56 17.37
C SER A 434 -11.39 -2.57 17.54
N GLY A 435 -11.37 -3.70 16.83
CA GLY A 435 -12.35 -4.78 16.88
C GLY A 435 -13.44 -4.73 15.80
N THR A 436 -13.66 -3.57 15.20
CA THR A 436 -14.54 -3.31 14.03
C THR A 436 -13.80 -2.41 13.06
N LEU A 437 -14.24 -2.33 11.82
CA LEU A 437 -13.58 -1.55 10.78
C LEU A 437 -13.83 -0.05 11.00
N GLN A 438 -12.76 0.67 11.29
CA GLN A 438 -12.78 2.09 11.61
C GLN A 438 -11.83 2.86 10.71
N ILE A 439 -12.12 4.14 10.53
CA ILE A 439 -11.28 5.05 9.77
C ILE A 439 -10.24 5.66 10.72
N TYR A 440 -8.99 5.62 10.28
CA TYR A 440 -7.82 6.15 10.92
C TYR A 440 -7.19 7.22 10.04
N LEU A 441 -6.56 8.20 10.67
CA LEU A 441 -5.87 9.30 10.00
C LEU A 441 -4.40 9.31 10.43
N MET A 442 -3.52 9.10 9.45
CA MET A 442 -2.08 9.14 9.60
C MET A 442 -1.55 10.54 9.23
N PHE A 443 -0.56 11.05 9.96
CA PHE A 443 0.04 12.37 9.75
C PHE A 443 1.50 12.26 9.30
N PHE A 444 1.79 12.55 8.03
CA PHE A 444 3.14 12.41 7.47
C PHE A 444 4.14 13.43 8.02
N ASP A 445 3.67 14.54 8.60
CA ASP A 445 4.49 15.52 9.31
C ASP A 445 4.82 15.13 10.76
N GLN A 446 4.28 14.00 11.23
CA GLN A 446 4.46 13.48 12.59
C GLN A 446 4.96 12.03 12.55
N PRO A 447 6.21 11.77 12.13
CA PRO A 447 6.79 10.44 12.17
C PRO A 447 6.85 9.91 13.62
N VAL A 448 6.73 8.60 13.78
CA VAL A 448 6.92 7.97 15.08
C VAL A 448 8.35 8.22 15.55
N THR A 449 8.47 8.73 16.77
CA THR A 449 9.75 9.12 17.34
C THR A 449 10.41 7.96 18.07
N ARG A 450 11.72 8.07 18.25
CA ARG A 450 12.51 7.13 19.06
C ARG A 450 11.90 6.89 20.45
N ASP A 451 11.43 7.95 21.11
CA ASP A 451 10.90 7.83 22.48
C ASP A 451 9.57 7.07 22.52
N ILE A 452 8.71 7.28 21.53
CA ILE A 452 7.48 6.48 21.35
C ILE A 452 7.83 5.00 21.15
N LEU A 453 8.82 4.69 20.30
CA LEU A 453 9.25 3.30 20.10
C LEU A 453 9.86 2.68 21.35
N ILE A 454 10.62 3.43 22.14
CA ILE A 454 11.18 2.92 23.40
C ILE A 454 10.04 2.52 24.34
N GLN A 455 9.01 3.35 24.48
CA GLN A 455 7.84 3.03 25.30
C GLN A 455 7.07 1.82 24.75
N HIS A 456 6.84 1.78 23.44
CA HIS A 456 6.15 0.67 22.78
C HIS A 456 6.88 -0.67 22.99
N LEU A 457 8.19 -0.70 22.72
CA LEU A 457 9.04 -1.89 22.87
C LEU A 457 9.30 -2.29 24.32
N GLN A 458 8.92 -1.49 25.32
CA GLN A 458 8.94 -1.89 26.74
C GLN A 458 7.69 -2.68 27.14
N GLY A 459 6.57 -2.47 26.43
CA GLY A 459 5.31 -3.18 26.65
C GLY A 459 5.20 -4.54 25.94
N GLU A 460 6.08 -4.80 24.96
CA GLU A 460 6.25 -6.10 24.29
C GLU A 460 7.26 -7.03 25.00
#